data_AF-A0A0R2KRV2-F1
#
_entry.id   AF-A0A0R2KRV2-F1
#
_cell.length_a   1.000
_cell.length_b   1.000
_cell.length_c   1.000
_cell.angle_alpha   90.00
_cell.angle_beta   90.00
_cell.angle_gamma   90.00
#
_symmetry.space_group_name_H-M   'P 1'
#
loop_
_entity.id
_entity.type
_entity.pdbx_description
1 polymer ?
#
loop_
_entity_poly.entity_id
_entity_poly.type
_entity_poly.pdbx_seq_one_letter_code
_entity_poly.pdbx_strand_id
1 'polypeptide(L)'
;MARRRRRRKQSTVFSSIIVIIAIAWGIFTKAGSDPNGSQFIKDVTGNSNDQVTNTIKSASKSNKVYGGLSQSDYKKLADLNFKSGSRAYTEVNHNRSTLVKSSWKINRVIYSNLDSLNRTSRSNTAFLERRNVANDSLRVRQFVEPTGWHYNHRNGTQIYNRGHLIAYSVSAGIDQSGNYDPSNQSGDQNNPKNLFTQSAFSNQRIQTIFEAKVRKALRENKRVIYQATAVFRGNELMARGVNLQAVSTDGTLDFNVYLYNIQPGYQFNYNNGRAKVDRQMQVNEE
;
A
#
# COMPACT_ATOMS: atom_id res chain seq x y z
N MET A 1 6.61 -73.90 -8.56
CA MET A 1 6.52 -73.25 -9.89
C MET A 1 5.54 -72.08 -9.84
N ALA A 2 5.83 -71.03 -10.62
CA ALA A 2 5.49 -69.63 -10.37
C ALA A 2 3.99 -69.23 -10.29
N ARG A 3 3.66 -68.37 -9.31
CA ARG A 3 2.40 -67.60 -9.21
C ARG A 3 2.39 -66.45 -10.23
N ARG A 4 1.46 -66.48 -11.18
CA ARG A 4 1.22 -65.43 -12.19
C ARG A 4 0.61 -64.17 -11.53
N ARG A 5 1.37 -63.07 -11.49
CA ARG A 5 0.90 -61.71 -11.14
C ARG A 5 0.09 -61.12 -12.31
N ARG A 6 -1.19 -60.79 -12.09
CA ARG A 6 -1.95 -59.86 -12.94
C ARG A 6 -1.72 -58.43 -12.45
N ARG A 7 -0.99 -57.62 -13.21
CA ARG A 7 -0.85 -56.16 -13.00
C ARG A 7 -2.12 -55.46 -13.50
N ARG A 8 -2.87 -54.83 -12.59
CA ARG A 8 -3.90 -53.83 -12.89
C ARG A 8 -3.20 -52.54 -13.34
N LYS A 9 -3.42 -52.10 -14.58
CA LYS A 9 -3.06 -50.75 -15.04
C LYS A 9 -4.01 -49.76 -14.39
N GLN A 10 -3.50 -48.91 -13.48
CA GLN A 10 -4.18 -47.69 -13.06
C GLN A 10 -3.85 -46.60 -14.07
N SER A 11 -4.85 -46.09 -14.77
CA SER A 11 -4.77 -44.88 -15.57
C SER A 11 -4.82 -43.66 -14.65
N THR A 12 -3.70 -42.98 -14.48
CA THR A 12 -3.66 -41.66 -13.83
C THR A 12 -4.11 -40.60 -14.83
N VAL A 13 -5.38 -40.19 -14.72
CA VAL A 13 -5.86 -38.95 -15.34
C VAL A 13 -5.38 -37.82 -14.44
N PHE A 14 -4.42 -37.03 -14.91
CA PHE A 14 -4.06 -35.75 -14.29
C PHE A 14 -5.21 -34.77 -14.55
N SER A 15 -6.14 -34.66 -13.59
CA SER A 15 -7.12 -33.59 -13.57
C SER A 15 -6.45 -32.31 -13.09
N SER A 16 -5.98 -31.50 -14.04
CA SER A 16 -5.55 -30.12 -13.84
C SER A 16 -6.76 -29.27 -13.43
N ILE A 17 -7.07 -29.19 -12.14
CA ILE A 17 -8.03 -28.21 -11.63
C ILE A 17 -7.28 -26.91 -11.39
N ILE A 18 -7.18 -26.09 -12.44
CA ILE A 18 -6.89 -24.67 -12.30
C ILE A 18 -8.15 -24.04 -11.71
N VAL A 19 -8.16 -23.85 -10.40
CA VAL A 19 -9.21 -23.09 -9.71
C VAL A 19 -9.00 -21.61 -10.03
N ILE A 20 -9.60 -21.15 -11.13
CA ILE A 20 -9.77 -19.73 -11.44
C ILE A 20 -10.87 -19.20 -10.51
N ILE A 21 -10.49 -18.73 -9.31
CA ILE A 21 -11.34 -17.84 -8.52
C ILE A 21 -10.98 -16.41 -8.93
N ALA A 22 -11.37 -16.07 -10.14
CA ALA A 22 -11.79 -14.70 -10.45
C ALA A 22 -13.26 -14.59 -10.02
N ILE A 23 -13.71 -13.40 -9.64
CA ILE A 23 -15.09 -13.08 -9.20
C ILE A 23 -15.30 -13.24 -7.67
N ALA A 24 -14.61 -12.40 -6.90
CA ALA A 24 -15.17 -11.80 -5.69
C ALA A 24 -14.61 -10.38 -5.40
N TRP A 25 -14.03 -9.73 -6.42
CA TRP A 25 -13.65 -8.31 -6.35
C TRP A 25 -14.72 -7.38 -6.96
N GLY A 26 -15.62 -7.94 -7.78
CA GLY A 26 -16.56 -7.15 -8.59
C GLY A 26 -17.88 -6.76 -7.93
N ILE A 27 -18.18 -7.21 -6.69
CA ILE A 27 -19.51 -6.98 -6.09
C ILE A 27 -19.51 -5.90 -4.98
N PHE A 28 -18.36 -5.46 -4.48
CA PHE A 28 -18.32 -4.40 -3.45
C PHE A 28 -17.57 -3.13 -3.82
N THR A 29 -17.06 -3.01 -5.04
CA THR A 29 -16.56 -1.73 -5.54
C THR A 29 -17.02 -1.52 -6.98
N LYS A 30 -17.61 -0.36 -7.28
CA LYS A 30 -17.59 0.24 -8.62
C LYS A 30 -16.14 0.62 -9.01
N ALA A 31 -15.18 -0.29 -8.84
CA ALA A 31 -13.79 -0.13 -9.25
C ALA A 31 -13.53 -0.75 -10.64
N GLY A 32 -14.51 -1.46 -11.21
CA GLY A 32 -14.41 -2.02 -12.57
C GLY A 32 -14.56 -1.01 -13.70
N SER A 33 -15.09 0.19 -13.44
CA SER A 33 -15.38 1.21 -14.47
C SER A 33 -14.42 2.41 -14.46
N ASP A 34 -13.46 2.48 -13.53
CA ASP A 34 -12.52 3.60 -13.42
C ASP A 34 -11.09 3.13 -13.11
N PRO A 35 -10.39 2.51 -14.08
CA PRO A 35 -9.01 2.05 -13.94
C PRO A 35 -8.00 3.21 -13.69
N ASN A 36 -8.47 4.46 -13.70
CA ASN A 36 -7.71 5.67 -13.45
C ASN A 36 -8.02 6.33 -12.10
N GLY A 37 -9.06 5.88 -11.38
CA GLY A 37 -9.60 6.59 -10.21
C GLY A 37 -10.07 8.02 -10.51
N SER A 38 -10.26 8.36 -11.78
CA SER A 38 -10.55 9.72 -12.27
C SER A 38 -11.88 10.30 -11.80
N GLN A 39 -12.92 9.49 -11.65
CA GLN A 39 -14.22 9.90 -11.10
C GLN A 39 -14.09 10.16 -9.60
N PHE A 40 -13.48 9.20 -8.89
CA PHE A 40 -13.24 9.34 -7.46
C PHE A 40 -12.32 10.52 -7.11
N ILE A 41 -11.30 10.82 -7.93
CA ILE A 41 -10.42 11.98 -7.73
C ILE A 41 -11.18 13.29 -7.91
N LYS A 42 -12.14 13.38 -8.85
CA LYS A 42 -12.98 14.57 -9.02
C LYS A 42 -13.90 14.79 -7.83
N ASP A 43 -14.45 13.71 -7.26
CA ASP A 43 -15.35 13.79 -6.11
C ASP A 43 -14.62 14.22 -4.81
N VAL A 44 -13.33 13.84 -4.65
CA VAL A 44 -12.52 14.17 -3.46
C VAL A 44 -11.73 15.49 -3.58
N THR A 45 -11.47 15.98 -4.80
CA THR A 45 -10.74 17.24 -5.02
C THR A 45 -11.66 18.46 -5.14
N GLY A 46 -12.96 18.30 -4.85
CA GLY A 46 -13.89 19.39 -4.61
C GLY A 46 -13.33 20.35 -3.56
N ASN A 47 -13.36 21.63 -3.89
CA ASN A 47 -12.65 22.72 -3.24
C ASN A 47 -13.11 22.95 -1.78
N SER A 48 -12.44 22.35 -0.80
CA SER A 48 -12.72 22.54 0.63
C SER A 48 -11.52 23.15 1.36
N ASN A 49 -11.63 24.45 1.64
CA ASN A 49 -10.71 25.27 2.44
C ASN A 49 -10.87 25.04 3.94
N ASP A 50 -10.84 23.78 4.40
CA ASP A 50 -10.92 23.49 5.83
C ASP A 50 -9.53 23.36 6.45
N GLN A 51 -9.27 24.26 7.40
CA GLN A 51 -8.05 24.38 8.20
C GLN A 51 -7.74 23.05 8.92
N VAL A 52 -6.85 22.24 8.34
CA VAL A 52 -6.30 21.03 8.98
C VAL A 52 -5.36 21.45 10.11
N THR A 53 -5.74 21.19 11.37
CA THR A 53 -5.05 21.72 12.56
C THR A 53 -3.93 20.84 13.11
N ASN A 54 -3.60 19.69 12.49
CA ASN A 54 -2.51 18.81 12.95
C ASN A 54 -1.63 18.35 11.78
N THR A 55 -0.94 19.30 11.18
CA THR A 55 -0.09 19.12 10.00
C THR A 55 1.36 19.35 10.41
N ILE A 56 2.28 18.43 10.08
CA ILE A 56 3.72 18.73 10.19
C ILE A 56 4.02 19.81 9.15
N LYS A 57 4.03 21.09 9.55
CA LYS A 57 4.19 22.22 8.62
C LYS A 57 5.56 22.24 7.95
N SER A 58 6.62 21.95 8.69
CA SER A 58 7.98 21.90 8.17
C SER A 58 8.59 20.52 8.42
N ALA A 59 8.61 19.67 7.39
CA ALA A 59 9.28 18.39 7.48
C ALA A 59 10.78 18.55 7.24
N SER A 60 11.57 17.79 7.99
CA SER A 60 13.00 17.66 7.78
C SER A 60 13.26 16.56 6.76
N LYS A 61 14.20 16.82 5.84
CA LYS A 61 14.66 15.82 4.87
C LYS A 61 15.52 14.76 5.55
N SER A 62 15.31 13.49 5.21
CA SER A 62 16.20 12.39 5.63
C SER A 62 17.61 12.52 5.04
N ASN A 63 18.63 12.05 5.78
CA ASN A 63 20.04 12.07 5.36
C ASN A 63 20.37 11.11 4.20
N LYS A 64 19.37 10.44 3.61
CA LYS A 64 19.54 9.62 2.42
C LYS A 64 19.70 10.50 1.18
N VAL A 65 20.46 10.01 0.19
CA VAL A 65 20.68 10.71 -1.10
C VAL A 65 19.37 11.06 -1.80
N TYR A 66 18.36 10.20 -1.68
CA TYR A 66 17.02 10.39 -2.25
C TYR A 66 16.04 11.14 -1.35
N GLY A 67 16.46 11.59 -0.16
CA GLY A 67 15.62 12.29 0.81
C GLY A 67 14.55 11.39 1.44
N GLY A 68 13.38 11.97 1.72
CA GLY A 68 12.23 11.28 2.31
C GLY A 68 12.05 11.52 3.82
N LEU A 69 11.17 10.74 4.44
CA LEU A 69 10.76 10.91 5.84
C LEU A 69 11.94 10.82 6.80
N SER A 70 12.18 11.88 7.57
CA SER A 70 13.20 11.91 8.62
C SER A 70 12.79 11.09 9.86
N GLN A 71 13.76 10.70 10.68
CA GLN A 71 13.48 9.99 11.93
C GLN A 71 12.69 10.85 12.94
N SER A 72 12.92 12.17 12.95
CA SER A 72 12.17 13.11 13.78
C SER A 72 10.72 13.22 13.34
N ASP A 73 10.45 13.30 12.03
CA ASP A 73 9.07 13.39 11.54
C ASP A 73 8.35 12.05 11.64
N TYR A 74 9.06 10.93 11.49
CA TYR A 74 8.51 9.61 11.83
C TYR A 74 7.97 9.57 13.27
N LYS A 75 8.74 10.07 14.24
CA LYS A 75 8.31 10.12 15.65
C LYS A 75 7.05 10.99 15.82
N LYS A 76 7.04 12.20 15.22
CA LYS A 76 5.87 13.08 15.24
C LYS A 76 4.62 12.39 14.65
N LEU A 77 4.75 11.71 13.51
CA LEU A 77 3.65 10.97 12.90
C LEU A 77 3.18 9.80 13.77
N ALA A 78 4.12 9.09 14.41
CA ALA A 78 3.79 7.97 15.31
C ALA A 78 2.99 8.45 16.53
N ASP A 79 3.21 9.67 17.01
CA ASP A 79 2.52 10.25 18.16
C ASP A 79 1.12 10.79 17.84
N LEU A 80 0.78 10.94 16.55
CA LEU A 80 -0.57 11.37 16.14
C LEU A 80 -1.64 10.33 16.52
N ASN A 81 -2.78 10.84 16.97
CA ASN A 81 -3.99 10.04 17.14
C ASN A 81 -5.07 10.55 16.19
N PHE A 82 -5.77 9.63 15.53
CA PHE A 82 -6.95 10.00 14.74
C PHE A 82 -8.07 10.48 15.66
N LYS A 83 -8.72 11.59 15.28
CA LYS A 83 -9.91 12.10 15.94
C LYS A 83 -11.14 11.74 15.10
N SER A 84 -12.07 10.99 15.70
CA SER A 84 -13.33 10.62 15.04
C SER A 84 -14.03 11.84 14.42
N GLY A 85 -14.56 11.68 13.21
CA GLY A 85 -15.15 12.75 12.40
C GLY A 85 -14.14 13.62 11.63
N SER A 86 -12.83 13.41 11.81
CA SER A 86 -11.80 14.12 11.04
C SER A 86 -11.51 13.43 9.70
N ARG A 87 -10.77 14.12 8.84
CA ARG A 87 -10.30 13.61 7.54
C ARG A 87 -9.43 12.38 7.69
N ALA A 88 -9.57 11.43 6.76
CA ALA A 88 -8.84 10.16 6.79
C ALA A 88 -7.32 10.27 6.56
N TYR A 89 -6.84 11.43 6.10
CA TYR A 89 -5.43 11.73 5.93
C TYR A 89 -5.15 13.20 6.28
N THR A 90 -3.89 13.51 6.55
CA THR A 90 -3.39 14.88 6.70
C THR A 90 -2.26 15.13 5.73
N GLU A 91 -2.11 16.37 5.28
CA GLU A 91 -0.94 16.77 4.53
C GLU A 91 0.30 16.79 5.44
N VAL A 92 1.47 16.72 4.84
CA VAL A 92 2.75 16.83 5.53
C VAL A 92 3.60 17.78 4.70
N ASN A 93 4.32 18.69 5.36
CA ASN A 93 5.20 19.63 4.71
C ASN A 93 4.50 20.48 3.63
N HIS A 94 3.31 21.01 3.94
CA HIS A 94 2.46 21.74 2.98
C HIS A 94 2.18 20.94 1.70
N ASN A 95 1.99 19.62 1.86
CA ASN A 95 1.81 18.66 0.77
C ASN A 95 2.98 18.65 -0.22
N ARG A 96 4.20 18.92 0.24
CA ARG A 96 5.42 18.88 -0.57
C ARG A 96 6.32 17.73 -0.11
N SER A 97 6.70 16.89 -1.05
CA SER A 97 7.67 15.83 -0.84
C SER A 97 9.02 16.40 -0.39
N THR A 98 9.71 15.63 0.46
CA THR A 98 11.12 15.89 0.83
C THR A 98 12.10 15.06 -0.02
N LEU A 99 11.60 14.36 -1.04
CA LEU A 99 12.39 13.53 -1.95
C LEU A 99 13.22 14.39 -2.90
N VAL A 100 14.41 13.89 -3.23
CA VAL A 100 15.32 14.56 -4.16
C VAL A 100 15.05 14.08 -5.57
N LYS A 101 14.28 14.84 -6.34
CA LYS A 101 13.91 14.45 -7.72
C LYS A 101 15.10 14.11 -8.63
N SER A 102 16.25 14.77 -8.46
CA SER A 102 17.47 14.49 -9.22
C SER A 102 18.16 13.17 -8.87
N SER A 103 17.73 12.49 -7.80
CA SER A 103 18.22 11.18 -7.39
C SER A 103 17.62 10.02 -8.20
N TRP A 104 16.61 10.28 -9.04
CA TRP A 104 16.13 9.29 -10.00
C TRP A 104 17.22 9.00 -11.03
N LYS A 105 17.71 7.75 -11.07
CA LYS A 105 18.79 7.31 -11.98
C LYS A 105 18.49 5.98 -12.65
N ILE A 106 18.08 5.00 -11.84
CA ILE A 106 17.86 3.62 -12.28
C ILE A 106 16.48 3.19 -11.79
N ASN A 107 15.76 2.46 -12.64
CA ASN A 107 14.50 1.84 -12.29
C ASN A 107 14.71 0.72 -11.27
N ARG A 108 14.19 0.90 -10.05
CA ARG A 108 14.31 -0.07 -8.96
C ARG A 108 13.40 0.31 -7.79
N VAL A 109 13.23 -0.61 -6.86
CA VAL A 109 12.71 -0.33 -5.53
C VAL A 109 13.80 -0.63 -4.50
N ILE A 110 13.98 0.29 -3.55
CA ILE A 110 14.81 0.04 -2.37
C ILE A 110 13.87 -0.41 -1.27
N TYR A 111 13.84 -1.72 -1.01
CA TYR A 111 13.13 -2.31 0.12
C TYR A 111 13.95 -2.20 1.40
N SER A 112 13.32 -1.75 2.48
CA SER A 112 13.92 -1.77 3.81
C SER A 112 13.80 -3.16 4.44
N ASN A 113 14.80 -3.59 5.20
CA ASN A 113 14.69 -4.81 5.98
C ASN A 113 13.61 -4.68 7.07
N LEU A 114 13.03 -5.80 7.46
CA LEU A 114 12.14 -5.84 8.62
C LEU A 114 12.91 -5.45 9.89
N ASP A 115 12.22 -4.88 10.88
CA ASP A 115 12.80 -4.64 12.19
C ASP A 115 12.83 -5.93 13.06
N SER A 116 13.30 -5.80 14.30
CA SER A 116 13.38 -6.91 15.26
C SER A 116 12.03 -7.49 15.67
N LEU A 117 10.91 -6.83 15.35
CA LEU A 117 9.55 -7.34 15.56
C LEU A 117 8.95 -7.92 14.27
N ASN A 118 9.75 -8.07 13.20
CA ASN A 118 9.34 -8.49 11.86
C ASN A 118 8.38 -7.52 11.16
N ARG A 119 8.41 -6.23 11.54
CA ARG A 119 7.59 -5.17 10.90
C ARG A 119 8.36 -4.53 9.76
N THR A 120 7.66 -4.00 8.76
CA THR A 120 8.26 -3.00 7.86
C THR A 120 8.77 -1.83 8.71
N SER A 121 10.06 -1.48 8.58
CA SER A 121 10.74 -0.67 9.60
C SER A 121 11.08 0.77 9.18
N ARG A 122 11.31 0.96 7.89
CA ARG A 122 11.75 2.20 7.27
C ARG A 122 11.09 2.32 5.90
N SER A 123 11.26 3.46 5.26
CA SER A 123 10.65 3.73 3.97
C SER A 123 11.09 2.74 2.88
N ASN A 124 10.14 2.24 2.12
CA ASN A 124 10.42 1.67 0.80
C ASN A 124 10.43 2.81 -0.22
N THR A 125 11.44 2.87 -1.09
CA THR A 125 11.59 3.95 -2.07
C THR A 125 11.66 3.39 -3.47
N ALA A 126 10.68 3.71 -4.29
CA ALA A 126 10.52 3.27 -5.65
C ALA A 126 10.93 4.36 -6.65
N PHE A 127 11.76 3.99 -7.62
CA PHE A 127 12.17 4.83 -8.74
C PHE A 127 11.50 4.29 -9.99
N LEU A 128 10.37 4.90 -10.34
CA LEU A 128 9.38 4.34 -11.26
C LEU A 128 9.35 5.08 -12.58
N GLU A 129 8.96 4.37 -13.63
CA GLU A 129 8.65 4.90 -14.95
C GLU A 129 7.50 4.12 -15.60
N ARG A 130 7.09 4.49 -16.82
CA ARG A 130 5.88 3.96 -17.46
C ARG A 130 5.76 2.43 -17.45
N ARG A 131 6.88 1.72 -17.63
CA ARG A 131 6.90 0.25 -17.71
C ARG A 131 6.61 -0.46 -16.38
N ASN A 132 6.54 0.26 -15.25
CA ASN A 132 6.14 -0.34 -13.97
C ASN A 132 4.63 -0.34 -13.74
N VAL A 133 3.83 0.23 -14.65
CA VAL A 133 2.37 0.13 -14.56
C VAL A 133 1.95 -1.31 -14.83
N ALA A 134 1.47 -2.00 -13.79
CA ALA A 134 1.15 -3.42 -13.86
C ALA A 134 -0.22 -3.70 -14.46
N ASN A 135 -0.36 -4.88 -15.07
CA ASN A 135 -1.64 -5.43 -15.50
C ASN A 135 -2.32 -6.13 -14.32
N ASP A 136 -3.51 -5.66 -13.91
CA ASP A 136 -4.23 -6.23 -12.77
C ASP A 136 -4.66 -7.69 -12.97
N SER A 137 -4.74 -8.19 -14.21
CA SER A 137 -5.04 -9.60 -14.49
C SER A 137 -3.95 -10.59 -14.05
N LEU A 138 -2.72 -10.11 -13.83
CA LEU A 138 -1.62 -10.94 -13.31
C LEU A 138 -1.60 -11.02 -11.77
N ARG A 139 -2.54 -10.36 -11.09
CA ARG A 139 -2.67 -10.45 -9.64
C ARG A 139 -3.11 -11.85 -9.22
N VAL A 140 -2.46 -12.37 -8.20
CA VAL A 140 -2.78 -13.64 -7.56
C VAL A 140 -3.12 -13.42 -6.09
N ARG A 141 -3.64 -14.48 -5.46
CA ARG A 141 -3.93 -14.46 -4.02
C ARG A 141 -2.65 -14.20 -3.21
N GLN A 142 -2.74 -13.26 -2.28
CA GLN A 142 -1.68 -12.98 -1.32
C GLN A 142 -1.78 -13.90 -0.09
N PHE A 143 -0.63 -14.29 0.45
CA PHE A 143 -0.56 -15.22 1.59
C PHE A 143 0.28 -14.73 2.75
N VAL A 144 1.18 -13.75 2.55
CA VAL A 144 2.00 -13.18 3.65
C VAL A 144 1.09 -12.57 4.71
N GLU A 145 1.29 -12.91 5.97
CA GLU A 145 0.58 -12.34 7.10
C GLU A 145 1.52 -11.40 7.85
N PRO A 146 1.40 -10.06 7.68
CA PRO A 146 2.24 -9.12 8.39
C PRO A 146 1.98 -9.16 9.89
N THR A 147 2.82 -8.48 10.67
CA THR A 147 2.59 -8.32 12.10
C THR A 147 1.20 -7.74 12.40
N GLY A 148 0.60 -8.20 13.49
CA GLY A 148 -0.75 -7.79 13.89
C GLY A 148 -1.87 -8.26 12.96
N TRP A 149 -1.60 -9.19 12.04
CA TRP A 149 -2.61 -9.76 11.15
C TRP A 149 -3.65 -10.59 11.91
N HIS A 150 -4.91 -10.47 11.47
CA HIS A 150 -6.05 -11.27 11.91
C HIS A 150 -6.89 -11.66 10.70
N TYR A 151 -7.85 -12.57 10.90
CA TYR A 151 -8.84 -12.88 9.86
C TYR A 151 -9.46 -11.59 9.30
N ASN A 152 -9.47 -11.46 7.98
CA ASN A 152 -9.66 -10.17 7.32
C ASN A 152 -11.12 -9.67 7.35
N HIS A 153 -12.08 -10.51 7.72
CA HIS A 153 -13.48 -10.15 7.83
C HIS A 153 -13.99 -10.18 9.26
N ARG A 154 -14.94 -9.31 9.57
CA ARG A 154 -15.72 -9.34 10.79
C ARG A 154 -17.16 -8.96 10.48
N ASN A 155 -18.10 -9.77 10.95
CA ASN A 155 -19.54 -9.59 10.69
C ASN A 155 -19.86 -9.43 9.18
N GLY A 156 -19.18 -10.18 8.32
CA GLY A 156 -19.35 -10.12 6.85
C GLY A 156 -18.65 -8.93 6.17
N THR A 157 -18.08 -7.97 6.91
CA THR A 157 -17.35 -6.84 6.36
C THR A 157 -15.85 -7.12 6.34
N GLN A 158 -15.17 -6.90 5.21
CA GLN A 158 -13.71 -6.90 5.17
C GLN A 158 -13.18 -5.67 5.91
N ILE A 159 -12.31 -5.89 6.91
CA ILE A 159 -11.75 -4.83 7.76
C ILE A 159 -10.21 -4.79 7.73
N TYR A 160 -9.55 -5.82 7.21
CA TYR A 160 -8.10 -5.84 7.00
C TYR A 160 -7.72 -6.14 5.55
N ASN A 161 -6.59 -5.57 5.13
CA ASN A 161 -5.85 -5.86 3.90
C ASN A 161 -4.37 -6.02 4.19
N ARG A 162 -3.71 -6.79 3.32
CA ARG A 162 -2.25 -6.84 3.23
C ARG A 162 -1.80 -5.59 2.47
N GLY A 163 -1.64 -4.50 3.20
CA GLY A 163 -1.34 -3.19 2.63
C GLY A 163 0.06 -3.17 2.04
N HIS A 164 0.15 -2.91 0.74
CA HIS A 164 1.43 -2.71 0.07
C HIS A 164 1.99 -1.33 0.38
N LEU A 165 3.29 -1.23 0.69
CA LEU A 165 3.98 0.06 0.73
C LEU A 165 4.20 0.57 -0.69
N ILE A 166 4.77 -0.25 -1.56
CA ILE A 166 4.84 0.00 -3.00
C ILE A 166 3.79 -0.87 -3.68
N ALA A 167 2.74 -0.24 -4.19
CA ALA A 167 1.60 -0.94 -4.76
C ALA A 167 1.99 -1.86 -5.91
N TYR A 168 1.33 -3.01 -5.99
CA TYR A 168 1.39 -3.88 -7.18
C TYR A 168 1.23 -3.11 -8.49
N SER A 169 0.24 -2.21 -8.54
CA SER A 169 -0.15 -1.50 -9.77
C SER A 169 0.92 -0.58 -10.37
N VAL A 170 1.98 -0.29 -9.62
CA VAL A 170 3.09 0.58 -10.03
C VAL A 170 4.46 -0.09 -9.84
N SER A 171 4.51 -1.41 -9.63
CA SER A 171 5.74 -2.17 -9.40
C SER A 171 6.00 -3.27 -10.42
N ALA A 172 5.37 -3.23 -11.61
CA ALA A 172 5.64 -4.23 -12.64
C ALA A 172 7.14 -4.30 -12.98
N GLY A 173 7.64 -5.54 -13.08
CA GLY A 173 9.04 -5.82 -13.34
C GLY A 173 9.96 -5.61 -12.16
N ILE A 174 9.46 -5.24 -10.98
CA ILE A 174 10.31 -5.18 -9.79
C ILE A 174 10.30 -6.56 -9.10
N ASP A 175 11.48 -7.17 -9.00
CA ASP A 175 11.67 -8.43 -8.26
C ASP A 175 11.65 -8.22 -6.72
N GLN A 176 11.71 -9.32 -5.96
CA GLN A 176 11.69 -9.25 -4.49
C GLN A 176 12.94 -8.59 -3.88
N SER A 177 14.04 -8.52 -4.62
CA SER A 177 15.26 -7.81 -4.24
C SER A 177 15.18 -6.31 -4.57
N GLY A 178 14.16 -5.90 -5.33
CA GLY A 178 13.94 -4.54 -5.76
C GLY A 178 14.60 -4.18 -7.10
N ASN A 179 15.17 -5.14 -7.82
CA ASN A 179 15.75 -4.91 -9.13
C ASN A 179 14.67 -4.95 -10.21
N TYR A 180 14.89 -4.21 -11.29
CA TYR A 180 14.02 -4.28 -12.45
C TYR A 180 14.43 -5.45 -13.36
N ASP A 181 13.49 -6.35 -13.62
CA ASP A 181 13.53 -7.45 -14.57
C ASP A 181 12.41 -7.27 -15.62
N PRO A 182 12.75 -6.95 -16.88
CA PRO A 182 11.76 -6.75 -17.94
C PRO A 182 10.99 -8.02 -18.32
N SER A 183 11.48 -9.21 -17.96
CA SER A 183 10.78 -10.48 -18.22
C SER A 183 9.61 -10.71 -17.25
N ASN A 184 9.64 -10.04 -16.10
CA ASN A 184 8.56 -10.07 -15.13
C ASN A 184 7.57 -8.93 -15.39
N GLN A 185 6.34 -9.24 -15.78
CA GLN A 185 5.30 -8.23 -15.99
C GLN A 185 4.37 -8.05 -14.78
N SER A 186 4.54 -8.88 -13.74
CA SER A 186 3.81 -8.78 -12.48
C SER A 186 4.38 -7.67 -11.62
N GLY A 187 3.51 -7.00 -10.86
CA GLY A 187 3.93 -6.19 -9.71
C GLY A 187 4.31 -7.06 -8.50
N ASP A 188 4.88 -6.42 -7.48
CA ASP A 188 5.18 -7.06 -6.19
C ASP A 188 3.88 -7.50 -5.51
N GLN A 189 3.79 -8.78 -5.11
CA GLN A 189 2.55 -9.36 -4.56
C GLN A 189 2.67 -9.82 -3.11
N ASN A 190 3.79 -10.48 -2.78
CA ASN A 190 3.98 -11.23 -1.53
C ASN A 190 5.36 -10.97 -0.91
N ASN A 191 5.96 -9.81 -1.10
CA ASN A 191 7.22 -9.47 -0.45
C ASN A 191 6.97 -9.04 1.00
N PRO A 192 7.47 -9.76 2.02
CA PRO A 192 7.25 -9.41 3.43
C PRO A 192 7.77 -8.02 3.78
N LYS A 193 8.83 -7.53 3.11
CA LYS A 193 9.39 -6.19 3.31
C LYS A 193 8.50 -5.08 2.76
N ASN A 194 7.43 -5.43 2.05
CA ASN A 194 6.55 -4.50 1.37
C ASN A 194 5.09 -4.57 1.86
N LEU A 195 4.81 -5.38 2.88
CA LEU A 195 3.45 -5.63 3.38
C LEU A 195 3.32 -5.31 4.86
N PHE A 196 2.26 -4.59 5.21
CA PHE A 196 1.86 -4.33 6.60
C PHE A 196 0.35 -4.56 6.78
N THR A 197 -0.10 -4.79 8.01
CA THR A 197 -1.53 -4.92 8.31
C THR A 197 -2.18 -3.55 8.21
N GLN A 198 -3.03 -3.37 7.21
CA GLN A 198 -3.75 -2.13 6.94
C GLN A 198 -5.25 -2.37 6.99
N SER A 199 -6.04 -1.39 7.41
CA SER A 199 -7.48 -1.48 7.34
C SER A 199 -7.97 -1.56 5.90
N ALA A 200 -9.13 -2.17 5.70
CA ALA A 200 -9.72 -2.26 4.37
C ALA A 200 -9.98 -0.86 3.77
N PHE A 201 -10.53 0.04 4.59
CA PHE A 201 -10.79 1.43 4.22
C PHE A 201 -9.52 2.21 3.86
N SER A 202 -8.50 2.23 4.73
CA SER A 202 -7.26 2.96 4.47
C SER A 202 -6.56 2.45 3.21
N ASN A 203 -6.53 1.13 3.00
CA ASN A 203 -5.92 0.51 1.82
C ASN A 203 -6.72 0.78 0.53
N GLN A 204 -8.01 0.45 0.51
CA GLN A 204 -8.80 0.42 -0.74
C GLN A 204 -9.33 1.80 -1.14
N ARG A 205 -9.56 2.68 -0.16
CA ARG A 205 -10.12 4.02 -0.40
C ARG A 205 -9.03 5.08 -0.40
N ILE A 206 -8.33 5.24 0.72
CA ILE A 206 -7.49 6.41 0.98
C ILE A 206 -6.10 6.29 0.34
N GLN A 207 -5.49 5.11 0.34
CA GLN A 207 -4.20 4.92 -0.31
C GLN A 207 -4.34 4.91 -1.84
N THR A 208 -5.43 4.32 -2.36
CA THR A 208 -5.77 4.32 -3.80
C THR A 208 -5.80 5.73 -4.41
N ILE A 209 -6.20 6.75 -3.67
CA ILE A 209 -6.21 8.16 -4.12
C ILE A 209 -4.82 8.58 -4.62
N PHE A 210 -3.80 8.33 -3.79
CA PHE A 210 -2.43 8.77 -4.05
C PHE A 210 -1.72 7.84 -5.02
N GLU A 211 -1.98 6.53 -4.95
CA GLU A 211 -1.50 5.57 -5.93
C GLU A 211 -2.03 5.87 -7.34
N ALA A 212 -3.28 6.33 -7.47
CA ALA A 212 -3.86 6.75 -8.74
C ALA A 212 -3.13 7.97 -9.32
N LYS A 213 -2.74 8.95 -8.48
CA LYS A 213 -1.93 10.10 -8.91
C LYS A 213 -0.57 9.66 -9.46
N VAL A 214 0.11 8.74 -8.77
CA VAL A 214 1.39 8.16 -9.24
C VAL A 214 1.18 7.40 -10.55
N ARG A 215 0.18 6.52 -10.62
CA ARG A 215 -0.12 5.71 -11.82
C ARG A 215 -0.45 6.59 -13.03
N LYS A 216 -1.21 7.68 -12.84
CA LYS A 216 -1.49 8.67 -13.88
C LYS A 216 -0.20 9.30 -14.41
N ALA A 217 0.67 9.76 -13.51
CA ALA A 217 1.96 10.33 -13.91
C ALA A 217 2.83 9.34 -14.71
N LEU A 218 2.89 8.07 -14.29
CA LEU A 218 3.62 7.03 -15.02
C LEU A 218 3.02 6.77 -16.42
N ARG A 219 1.69 6.76 -16.55
CA ARG A 219 0.99 6.64 -17.85
C ARG A 219 1.27 7.83 -18.78
N GLU A 220 1.50 9.02 -18.21
CA GLU A 220 1.93 10.24 -18.91
C GLU A 220 3.44 10.25 -19.24
N ASN A 221 4.13 9.10 -19.17
CA ASN A 221 5.57 8.95 -19.38
C ASN A 221 6.46 9.72 -18.39
N LYS A 222 5.93 10.12 -17.22
CA LYS A 222 6.76 10.76 -16.19
C LYS A 222 7.59 9.72 -15.45
N ARG A 223 8.76 10.16 -14.99
CA ARG A 223 9.60 9.42 -14.04
C ARG A 223 9.28 9.91 -12.64
N VAL A 224 8.97 8.99 -11.74
CA VAL A 224 8.46 9.30 -10.40
C VAL A 224 9.34 8.63 -9.35
N ILE A 225 9.74 9.38 -8.32
CA ILE A 225 10.22 8.81 -7.07
C ILE A 225 9.01 8.74 -6.15
N TYR A 226 8.67 7.55 -5.68
CA TYR A 226 7.56 7.30 -4.76
C TYR A 226 8.10 6.62 -3.50
N GLN A 227 7.72 7.12 -2.33
CA GLN A 227 8.17 6.60 -1.05
C GLN A 227 6.96 6.35 -0.15
N ALA A 228 6.95 5.17 0.48
CA ALA A 228 5.94 4.77 1.44
C ALA A 228 6.57 4.25 2.72
N THR A 229 6.04 4.69 3.87
CA THR A 229 6.53 4.32 5.20
C THR A 229 5.36 4.01 6.12
N ALA A 230 5.18 2.74 6.50
CA ALA A 230 4.26 2.38 7.58
C ALA A 230 4.83 2.92 8.91
N VAL A 231 3.99 3.58 9.70
CA VAL A 231 4.39 4.27 10.93
C VAL A 231 3.82 3.52 12.14
N PHE A 232 4.70 2.93 12.94
CA PHE A 232 4.39 2.24 14.19
C PHE A 232 4.81 3.08 15.40
N ARG A 233 4.02 3.04 16.48
CA ARG A 233 4.38 3.65 17.77
C ARG A 233 4.97 2.60 18.71
N GLY A 234 6.20 2.82 19.18
CA GLY A 234 6.87 1.90 20.09
C GLY A 234 6.90 0.46 19.56
N ASN A 235 6.38 -0.48 20.36
CA ASN A 235 6.36 -1.92 20.06
C ASN A 235 5.04 -2.39 19.42
N GLU A 236 4.23 -1.48 18.89
CA GLU A 236 2.96 -1.84 18.24
C GLU A 236 3.18 -2.75 17.03
N LEU A 237 2.34 -3.79 16.90
CA LEU A 237 2.43 -4.74 15.80
C LEU A 237 1.61 -4.33 14.56
N MET A 238 0.68 -3.38 14.70
CA MET A 238 -0.07 -2.78 13.58
C MET A 238 0.28 -1.30 13.48
N ALA A 239 0.52 -0.81 12.26
CA ALA A 239 0.89 0.59 12.03
C ALA A 239 -0.27 1.53 12.37
N ARG A 240 0.02 2.71 12.91
CA ARG A 240 -0.93 3.81 13.15
C ARG A 240 -1.39 4.47 11.85
N GLY A 241 -0.56 4.37 10.82
CA GLY A 241 -0.80 4.98 9.51
C GLY A 241 0.34 4.70 8.54
N VAL A 242 0.25 5.31 7.38
CA VAL A 242 1.29 5.25 6.34
C VAL A 242 1.57 6.65 5.82
N ASN A 243 2.85 7.05 5.80
CA ASN A 243 3.29 8.26 5.10
C ASN A 243 3.59 7.92 3.65
N LEU A 244 3.01 8.69 2.73
CA LEU A 244 3.23 8.59 1.30
C LEU A 244 3.79 9.91 0.79
N GLN A 245 4.87 9.84 0.01
CA GLN A 245 5.45 10.99 -0.69
C GLN A 245 5.74 10.62 -2.13
N ALA A 246 5.50 11.53 -3.07
CA ALA A 246 5.95 11.35 -4.45
C ALA A 246 6.46 12.65 -5.04
N VAL A 247 7.44 12.54 -5.94
CA VAL A 247 7.87 13.64 -6.80
C VAL A 247 8.21 13.12 -8.20
N SER A 248 7.71 13.78 -9.25
CA SER A 248 8.17 13.50 -10.61
C SER A 248 9.44 14.29 -10.94
N THR A 249 10.26 13.78 -11.87
CA THR A 249 11.51 14.46 -12.25
C THR A 249 11.28 15.83 -12.88
N ASP A 250 10.14 16.02 -13.53
CA ASP A 250 9.68 17.31 -14.08
C ASP A 250 9.02 18.23 -13.03
N GLY A 251 8.75 17.73 -11.82
CA GLY A 251 8.14 18.48 -10.72
C GLY A 251 6.62 18.69 -10.80
N THR A 252 5.94 18.12 -11.81
CA THR A 252 4.48 18.28 -12.00
C THR A 252 3.63 17.42 -11.08
N LEU A 253 4.16 16.30 -10.58
CA LEU A 253 3.61 15.54 -9.46
C LEU A 253 4.47 15.84 -8.24
N ASP A 254 3.85 16.33 -7.17
CA ASP A 254 4.49 16.51 -5.87
C ASP A 254 3.42 16.39 -4.77
N PHE A 255 3.60 15.45 -3.84
CA PHE A 255 2.76 15.35 -2.65
C PHE A 255 3.52 14.75 -1.46
N ASN A 256 3.01 15.03 -0.27
CA ASN A 256 3.43 14.40 0.98
C ASN A 256 2.26 14.36 1.97
N VAL A 257 1.84 13.16 2.33
CA VAL A 257 0.64 12.94 3.12
C VAL A 257 0.84 11.82 4.15
N TYR A 258 0.08 11.87 5.24
CA TYR A 258 -0.01 10.80 6.22
C TYR A 258 -1.45 10.31 6.31
N LEU A 259 -1.64 9.03 6.01
CA LEU A 259 -2.93 8.36 5.98
C LEU A 259 -3.10 7.59 7.29
N TYR A 260 -4.22 7.80 7.98
CA TYR A 260 -4.51 7.05 9.21
C TYR A 260 -4.90 5.61 8.87
N ASN A 261 -4.42 4.64 9.65
CA ASN A 261 -4.77 3.22 9.51
C ASN A 261 -6.06 2.91 10.29
N ILE A 262 -7.16 3.52 9.86
CA ILE A 262 -8.46 3.47 10.53
C ILE A 262 -9.54 2.82 9.68
N GLN A 263 -10.64 2.38 10.30
CA GLN A 263 -11.77 1.76 9.63
C GLN A 263 -13.07 2.35 10.22
N PRO A 264 -13.95 2.97 9.41
CA PRO A 264 -15.26 3.39 9.90
C PRO A 264 -16.01 2.25 10.60
N GLY A 265 -16.60 2.52 11.76
CA GLY A 265 -17.31 1.51 12.55
C GLY A 265 -16.43 0.56 13.39
N TYR A 266 -15.10 0.72 13.37
CA TYR A 266 -14.16 -0.14 14.10
C TYR A 266 -13.02 0.64 14.74
N GLN A 267 -12.61 0.19 15.93
CA GLN A 267 -11.40 0.65 16.60
C GLN A 267 -10.36 -0.48 16.60
N PHE A 268 -9.12 -0.18 16.23
CA PHE A 268 -8.02 -1.14 16.30
C PHE A 268 -7.20 -0.96 17.59
N ASN A 269 -6.85 -2.08 18.21
CA ASN A 269 -5.77 -2.15 19.19
C ASN A 269 -4.45 -2.32 18.42
N TYR A 270 -3.72 -1.23 18.22
CA TYR A 270 -2.48 -1.24 17.43
C TYR A 270 -1.36 -2.10 18.04
N ASN A 271 -1.40 -2.39 19.34
CA ASN A 271 -0.40 -3.25 19.98
C ASN A 271 -0.41 -4.67 19.40
N ASN A 272 -1.58 -5.18 19.01
CA ASN A 272 -1.72 -6.56 18.53
C ASN A 272 -2.56 -6.71 17.25
N GLY A 273 -3.07 -5.60 16.72
CA GLY A 273 -3.90 -5.54 15.51
C GLY A 273 -5.36 -5.92 15.68
N ARG A 274 -5.84 -6.33 16.88
CA ARG A 274 -7.24 -6.74 17.07
C ARG A 274 -8.21 -5.58 16.88
N ALA A 275 -9.31 -5.80 16.17
CA ALA A 275 -10.39 -4.85 16.07
C ALA A 275 -11.41 -5.00 17.22
N LYS A 276 -12.12 -3.92 17.53
CA LYS A 276 -13.38 -3.89 18.28
C LYS A 276 -14.40 -3.11 17.46
N VAL A 277 -15.66 -3.55 17.46
CA VAL A 277 -16.75 -2.77 16.85
C VAL A 277 -16.91 -1.48 17.64
N ASP A 278 -16.91 -0.36 16.93
CA ASP A 278 -17.13 0.97 17.48
C ASP A 278 -17.94 1.79 16.47
N ARG A 279 -19.27 1.76 16.62
CA ARG A 279 -20.20 2.43 15.69
C ARG A 279 -20.12 3.96 15.75
N GLN A 280 -19.44 4.52 16.75
CA GLN A 280 -19.21 5.96 16.88
C GLN A 280 -17.94 6.41 16.16
N MET A 281 -17.12 5.47 15.67
CA MET A 281 -15.96 5.77 14.84
C MET A 281 -16.40 6.24 13.45
N GLN A 282 -16.39 7.55 13.26
CA GLN A 282 -16.71 8.23 12.02
C GLN A 282 -15.43 8.74 11.36
N VAL A 283 -15.45 8.81 10.03
CA VAL A 283 -14.32 9.30 9.23
C VAL A 283 -14.88 10.22 8.16
N ASN A 284 -14.35 11.44 8.07
CA ASN A 284 -14.66 12.29 6.94
C ASN A 284 -13.79 11.85 5.74
N GLU A 285 -14.44 11.50 4.64
CA GLU A 285 -13.78 11.13 3.38
C GLU A 285 -13.38 12.36 2.54
N GLU A 286 -13.95 13.52 2.83
CA GLU A 286 -13.72 14.81 2.13
C GLU A 286 -12.52 15.57 2.72
#